data_AF-A0A3R7BL74-F1
#
_entry.id   AF-A0A3R7BL74-F1
#
_cell.length_a   1.000
_cell.length_b   1.000
_cell.length_c   1.000
_cell.angle_alpha   90.00
_cell.angle_beta   90.00
_cell.angle_gamma   90.00
#
_symmetry.space_group_name_H-M   'P 1'
#
loop_
_entity.id
_entity.type
_entity.pdbx_description
1 polymer ?
#
loop_
_entity_poly.entity_id
_entity_poly.type
_entity_poly.pdbx_seq_one_letter_code
_entity_poly.pdbx_strand_id
1 'polypeptide(L)'
;MTNDTPSATTHRKPTGRPVSKYGRKAHVVKFKYKTVDYQHKLDVIHQVADVGMSAFLDSYCVNASATLRETTRKKVYAWMKQKDLIESMAAAPRTAQQKCFRERGTGTTLPVHEEEQLARWVHGMRKDGIPVTYNMLQIMALETTIDVGLSEDEFKGGWHWIQVFKRRHGLTFRAKTRIGQDSNQDGADTLSAFSERVLLTAIANDVQTKPP
;
A
#
# COMPACT_ATOMS: atom_id res chain seq x y z
N MET A 1 -13.37 -55.34 39.63
CA MET A 1 -13.82 -54.43 38.55
C MET A 1 -12.74 -53.37 38.36
N THR A 2 -11.88 -53.58 37.38
CA THR A 2 -10.73 -52.72 37.06
C THR A 2 -11.19 -51.58 36.16
N ASN A 3 -11.03 -50.34 36.61
CA ASN A 3 -11.33 -49.14 35.82
C ASN A 3 -10.11 -48.78 34.97
N ASP A 4 -10.13 -49.15 33.69
CA ASP A 4 -9.14 -48.70 32.71
C ASP A 4 -9.50 -47.30 32.21
N THR A 5 -8.67 -46.32 32.55
CA THR A 5 -8.75 -44.93 32.06
C THR A 5 -8.14 -44.86 30.66
N PRO A 6 -8.82 -44.32 29.63
CA PRO A 6 -8.25 -44.25 28.29
C PRO A 6 -7.15 -43.18 28.21
N SER A 7 -5.95 -43.61 27.81
CA SER A 7 -4.78 -42.75 27.56
C SER A 7 -5.08 -41.68 26.50
N ALA A 8 -4.85 -40.41 26.86
CA ALA A 8 -4.96 -39.27 25.96
C ALA A 8 -3.97 -39.39 24.78
N THR A 9 -4.51 -39.44 23.56
CA THR A 9 -3.70 -39.45 22.33
C THR A 9 -3.10 -38.07 22.10
N THR A 10 -1.77 -37.95 22.18
CA THR A 10 -1.06 -36.70 21.92
C THR A 10 -1.02 -36.42 20.41
N HIS A 11 -1.73 -35.39 19.96
CA HIS A 11 -1.72 -34.98 18.56
C HIS A 11 -0.36 -34.36 18.21
N ARG A 12 0.38 -34.94 17.25
CA ARG A 12 1.64 -34.37 16.77
C ARG A 12 1.38 -33.04 16.05
N LYS A 13 2.21 -32.04 16.32
CA LYS A 13 2.18 -30.74 15.62
C LYS A 13 2.42 -30.96 14.11
N PRO A 14 1.73 -30.24 13.21
CA PRO A 14 1.96 -30.37 11.78
C PRO A 14 3.40 -29.97 11.46
N THR A 15 4.20 -30.92 10.96
CA THR A 15 5.52 -30.62 10.43
C THR A 15 5.33 -29.86 9.11
N GLY A 16 5.81 -28.62 9.03
CA GLY A 16 5.74 -27.81 7.82
C GLY A 16 6.39 -28.51 6.61
N ARG A 17 6.10 -27.99 5.41
CA ARG A 17 6.62 -28.53 4.15
C ARG A 17 8.16 -28.66 4.21
N PRO A 18 8.73 -29.83 3.89
CA PRO A 18 10.17 -30.02 3.96
C PRO A 18 10.90 -29.03 3.04
N VAL A 19 11.94 -28.39 3.56
CA VAL A 19 12.79 -27.45 2.80
C VAL A 19 13.46 -28.23 1.68
N SER A 20 13.17 -27.86 0.43
CA SER A 20 13.79 -28.47 -0.75
C SER A 20 15.29 -28.16 -0.74
N LYS A 21 16.11 -29.15 -0.35
CA LYS A 21 17.58 -29.06 -0.35
C LYS A 21 18.16 -28.87 -1.77
N TYR A 22 17.38 -29.17 -2.81
CA TYR A 22 17.80 -29.18 -4.22
C TYR A 22 17.03 -28.18 -5.11
N GLY A 23 16.24 -27.28 -4.52
CA GLY A 23 15.57 -26.21 -5.27
C GLY A 23 16.57 -25.18 -5.81
N ARG A 24 16.19 -24.42 -6.85
CA ARG A 24 16.99 -23.28 -7.31
C ARG A 24 17.29 -22.38 -6.11
N LYS A 25 18.56 -22.26 -5.75
CA LYS A 25 19.00 -21.37 -4.68
C LYS A 25 18.57 -19.95 -5.04
N ALA A 26 18.15 -19.17 -4.03
CA ALA A 26 17.83 -17.76 -4.24
C ALA A 26 19.01 -17.09 -4.95
N HIS A 27 18.73 -16.40 -6.06
CA HIS A 27 19.74 -15.66 -6.79
C HIS A 27 20.37 -14.63 -5.84
N VAL A 28 21.69 -14.70 -5.63
CA VAL A 28 22.39 -13.72 -4.79
C VAL A 28 22.17 -12.35 -5.41
N VAL A 29 21.50 -11.46 -4.69
CA VAL A 29 21.16 -10.16 -5.23
C VAL A 29 22.44 -9.32 -5.32
N LYS A 30 22.96 -9.18 -6.54
CA LYS A 30 24.14 -8.37 -6.85
C LYS A 30 23.74 -6.89 -6.89
N PHE A 31 23.29 -6.32 -5.78
CA PHE A 31 23.07 -4.88 -5.70
C PHE A 31 24.43 -4.18 -5.75
N LYS A 32 24.89 -3.84 -6.97
CA LYS A 32 26.18 -3.15 -7.19
C LYS A 32 26.14 -1.68 -6.79
N TYR A 33 24.95 -1.08 -6.67
CA TYR A 33 24.79 0.36 -6.47
C TYR A 33 24.33 0.68 -5.05
N LYS A 34 25.18 1.38 -4.29
CA LYS A 34 24.75 2.06 -3.06
C LYS A 34 23.83 3.22 -3.43
N THR A 35 22.63 3.22 -2.89
CA THR A 35 21.67 4.33 -2.97
C THR A 35 21.82 5.22 -1.74
N VAL A 36 21.95 6.52 -1.97
CA VAL A 36 22.11 7.56 -0.93
C VAL A 36 20.84 8.41 -0.86
N ASP A 37 20.55 8.93 0.33
CA ASP A 37 19.42 9.82 0.58
C ASP A 37 19.67 11.26 0.11
N TYR A 38 18.67 12.13 0.20
CA TYR A 38 18.79 13.53 -0.23
C TYR A 38 19.70 14.35 0.68
N GLN A 39 19.72 14.06 1.99
CA GLN A 39 20.62 14.71 2.93
C GLN A 39 22.09 14.48 2.54
N HIS A 40 22.49 13.22 2.35
CA HIS A 40 23.85 12.87 1.96
C HIS A 40 24.24 13.49 0.62
N LYS A 41 23.31 13.53 -0.35
CA LYS A 41 23.56 14.21 -1.64
C LYS A 41 23.85 15.70 -1.44
N LEU A 42 23.09 16.37 -0.55
CA LEU A 42 23.27 17.78 -0.26
C LEU A 42 24.62 18.04 0.44
N ASP A 43 24.96 17.25 1.45
CA ASP A 43 26.23 17.35 2.18
C ASP A 43 27.43 17.19 1.23
N VAL A 44 27.35 16.24 0.29
CA VAL A 44 28.37 16.05 -0.75
C VAL A 44 28.46 17.27 -1.69
N ILE A 45 27.34 17.87 -2.08
CA ILE A 45 27.34 19.06 -2.93
C ILE A 45 28.03 20.22 -2.21
N HIS A 46 27.74 20.44 -0.92
CA HIS A 46 28.41 21.46 -0.12
C HIS A 46 29.90 21.19 0.02
N GLN A 47 30.29 19.97 0.38
CA GLN A 47 31.70 19.60 0.51
C GLN A 47 32.46 19.80 -0.82
N VAL A 48 31.87 19.44 -1.95
CA VAL A 48 32.48 19.64 -3.28
C VAL A 48 32.59 21.12 -3.64
N ALA A 49 31.67 21.98 -3.17
CA ALA A 49 31.79 23.42 -3.34
C ALA A 49 32.95 24.01 -2.53
N ASP A 50 33.23 23.44 -1.34
CA ASP A 50 34.27 23.93 -0.43
C ASP A 50 35.69 23.47 -0.82
N VAL A 51 35.89 22.17 -1.06
CA VAL A 51 37.21 21.58 -1.34
C VAL A 51 37.45 21.24 -2.81
N GLY A 52 36.41 21.31 -3.65
CA GLY A 52 36.48 20.92 -5.05
C GLY A 52 36.36 19.41 -5.28
N MET A 53 35.98 19.03 -6.51
CA MET A 53 35.68 17.64 -6.89
C MET A 53 36.84 16.67 -6.67
N SER A 54 38.08 17.06 -7.02
CA SER A 54 39.22 16.14 -6.91
C SER A 54 39.53 15.80 -5.45
N ALA A 55 39.66 16.81 -4.60
CA ALA A 55 39.95 16.63 -3.17
C ALA A 55 38.81 15.91 -2.45
N PHE A 56 37.55 16.20 -2.81
CA PHE A 56 36.41 15.42 -2.34
C PHE A 56 36.58 13.94 -2.67
N LEU A 57 36.86 13.60 -3.94
CA LEU A 57 37.02 12.21 -4.35
C LEU A 57 38.22 11.53 -3.68
N ASP A 58 39.31 12.25 -3.40
CA ASP A 58 40.47 11.72 -2.66
C ASP A 58 40.07 11.30 -1.25
N SER A 59 39.26 12.11 -0.56
CA SER A 59 38.77 11.80 0.79
C SER A 59 37.60 10.80 0.83
N TYR A 60 36.73 10.80 -0.19
CA TYR A 60 35.51 9.99 -0.21
C TYR A 60 35.74 8.59 -0.79
N CYS A 61 36.71 8.46 -1.70
CA CYS A 61 37.07 7.22 -2.38
C CYS A 61 38.48 6.74 -1.96
N VAL A 62 38.81 6.80 -0.67
CA VAL A 62 40.09 6.30 -0.13
C VAL A 62 40.24 4.82 -0.48
N ASN A 63 41.36 4.45 -1.11
CA ASN A 63 41.66 3.09 -1.59
C ASN A 63 40.64 2.50 -2.59
N ALA A 64 39.84 3.33 -3.24
CA ALA A 64 38.89 2.88 -4.26
C ALA A 64 39.59 2.60 -5.60
N SER A 65 38.99 1.71 -6.40
CA SER A 65 39.41 1.54 -7.79
C SER A 65 39.15 2.81 -8.62
N ALA A 66 39.95 3.03 -9.66
CA ALA A 66 39.74 4.14 -10.61
C ALA A 66 38.31 4.14 -11.19
N THR A 67 37.73 2.97 -11.41
CA THR A 67 36.35 2.81 -11.88
C THR A 67 35.31 3.29 -10.86
N LEU A 68 35.50 3.01 -9.57
CA LEU A 68 34.59 3.48 -8.52
C LEU A 68 34.71 4.99 -8.32
N ARG A 69 35.94 5.52 -8.37
CA ARG A 69 36.19 6.97 -8.32
C ARG A 69 35.46 7.68 -9.46
N GLU A 70 35.59 7.18 -10.68
CA GLU A 70 34.97 7.78 -11.87
C GLU A 70 33.43 7.67 -11.86
N THR A 71 32.88 6.53 -11.43
CA THR A 71 31.41 6.39 -11.27
C THR A 71 30.86 7.30 -10.18
N THR A 72 31.61 7.54 -9.11
CA THR A 72 31.24 8.50 -8.06
C THR A 72 31.29 9.93 -8.59
N ARG A 73 32.35 10.31 -9.31
CA ARG A 73 32.46 11.62 -9.98
C ARG A 73 31.24 11.90 -10.85
N LYS A 74 30.85 10.96 -11.72
CA LYS A 74 29.66 11.07 -12.58
C LYS A 74 28.37 11.26 -11.79
N LYS A 75 28.20 10.53 -10.68
CA LYS A 75 27.04 10.69 -9.79
C LYS A 75 26.98 12.07 -9.16
N VAL A 76 28.10 12.58 -8.65
CA VAL A 76 28.15 13.90 -8.04
C VAL A 76 27.79 14.98 -9.06
N TYR A 77 28.32 14.93 -10.28
CA TYR A 77 27.90 15.86 -11.34
C TYR A 77 26.40 15.76 -11.66
N ALA A 78 25.85 14.55 -11.68
CA ALA A 78 24.41 14.37 -11.87
C ALA A 78 23.60 14.98 -10.72
N TRP A 79 24.06 14.87 -9.47
CA TRP A 79 23.44 15.52 -8.31
C TRP A 79 23.56 17.04 -8.37
N MET A 80 24.73 17.57 -8.73
CA MET A 80 24.92 19.01 -8.91
C MET A 80 23.98 19.59 -9.98
N LYS A 81 23.70 18.84 -11.05
CA LYS A 81 22.71 19.24 -12.07
C LYS A 81 21.27 19.30 -11.51
N GLN A 82 20.98 18.52 -10.47
CA GLN A 82 19.67 18.45 -9.80
C GLN A 82 19.68 19.13 -8.43
N LYS A 83 20.59 20.08 -8.21
CA LYS A 83 20.84 20.71 -6.90
C LYS A 83 19.57 21.30 -6.30
N ASP A 84 18.80 22.08 -7.05
CA ASP A 84 17.59 22.75 -6.55
C ASP A 84 16.56 21.75 -6.00
N LEU A 85 16.37 20.62 -6.70
CA LEU A 85 15.50 19.54 -6.24
C LEU A 85 16.04 18.88 -4.96
N ILE A 86 17.35 18.66 -4.90
CA ILE A 86 18.00 18.03 -3.74
C ILE A 86 17.89 18.94 -2.51
N GLU A 87 18.10 20.25 -2.67
CA GLU A 87 17.93 21.25 -1.61
C GLU A 87 16.48 21.30 -1.11
N SER A 88 15.51 21.36 -2.03
CA SER A 88 14.08 21.32 -1.68
C SER A 88 13.71 20.04 -0.91
N MET A 89 14.22 18.88 -1.34
CA MET A 89 13.93 17.60 -0.69
C MET A 89 14.65 17.43 0.65
N ALA A 90 15.86 17.98 0.80
CA ALA A 90 16.61 17.93 2.05
C ALA A 90 16.06 18.91 3.12
N ALA A 91 15.39 20.00 2.71
CA ALA A 91 14.83 20.99 3.63
C ALA A 91 13.79 20.41 4.60
N ALA A 92 13.08 19.34 4.23
CA ALA A 92 12.08 18.70 5.10
C ALA A 92 12.60 17.35 5.66
N PRO A 93 12.53 17.10 6.99
CA PRO A 93 13.04 15.87 7.60
C PRO A 93 12.42 14.59 7.02
N ARG A 94 11.14 14.64 6.63
CA ARG A 94 10.40 13.51 6.04
C ARG A 94 10.95 13.10 4.66
N THR A 95 11.49 14.05 3.90
CA THR A 95 11.97 13.84 2.53
C THR A 95 13.49 13.71 2.47
N ALA A 96 14.23 14.30 3.43
CA ALA A 96 15.68 14.25 3.50
C ALA A 96 16.24 12.82 3.51
N GLN A 97 15.57 11.91 4.23
CA GLN A 97 15.95 10.50 4.35
C GLN A 97 15.51 9.62 3.15
N GLN A 98 14.80 10.20 2.17
CA GLN A 98 14.36 9.47 0.99
C GLN A 98 15.50 9.38 -0.03
N LYS A 99 15.61 8.22 -0.70
CA LYS A 99 16.66 7.97 -1.70
C LYS A 99 16.23 8.31 -3.12
N CYS A 100 14.93 8.21 -3.38
CA CYS A 100 14.28 8.58 -4.62
C CYS A 100 12.96 9.27 -4.31
N PHE A 101 12.73 10.40 -4.98
CA PHE A 101 11.42 10.99 -5.12
C PHE A 101 10.72 10.41 -6.35
N ARG A 102 9.40 10.23 -6.26
CA ARG A 102 8.53 10.06 -7.41
C ARG A 102 7.39 11.04 -7.21
N GLU A 103 7.10 11.84 -8.23
CA GLU A 103 5.94 12.71 -8.19
C GLU A 103 4.69 11.85 -8.01
N ARG A 104 3.74 12.39 -7.25
CA ARG A 104 2.42 11.78 -7.15
C ARG A 104 1.82 11.80 -8.55
N GLY A 105 1.61 10.64 -9.15
CA GLY A 105 1.13 10.55 -10.54
C GLY A 105 2.00 9.70 -11.44
N THR A 106 3.31 9.60 -11.16
CA THR A 106 4.25 8.99 -12.11
C THR A 106 4.11 7.46 -12.18
N GLY A 107 3.49 6.98 -13.25
CA GLY A 107 3.55 5.60 -13.73
C GLY A 107 2.47 4.65 -13.22
N THR A 108 1.47 5.14 -12.47
CA THR A 108 0.42 4.28 -11.93
C THR A 108 -0.90 5.02 -11.70
N THR A 109 -1.28 6.03 -12.47
CA THR A 109 -2.47 6.81 -12.06
C THR A 109 -3.23 7.33 -13.26
N LEU A 110 -4.42 6.79 -13.41
CA LEU A 110 -5.55 7.42 -14.06
C LEU A 110 -5.69 8.88 -13.55
N PRO A 111 -6.17 9.84 -14.36
CA PRO A 111 -6.42 11.20 -13.89
C PRO A 111 -7.24 11.21 -12.59
N VAL A 112 -6.97 12.17 -11.72
CA VAL A 112 -7.55 12.22 -10.36
C VAL A 112 -9.08 12.18 -10.40
N HIS A 113 -9.70 12.93 -11.33
CA HIS A 113 -11.15 12.95 -11.50
C HIS A 113 -11.74 11.56 -11.77
N GLU A 114 -11.15 10.85 -12.72
CA GLU A 114 -11.59 9.52 -13.14
C GLU A 114 -11.36 8.47 -12.05
N GLU A 115 -10.25 8.60 -11.33
CA GLU A 115 -9.99 7.74 -10.19
C GLU A 115 -11.02 7.94 -9.07
N GLU A 116 -11.46 9.17 -8.83
CA GLU A 116 -12.55 9.47 -7.89
C GLU A 116 -13.89 8.90 -8.36
N GLN A 117 -14.21 8.98 -9.66
CA GLN A 117 -15.43 8.35 -10.20
C GLN A 117 -15.41 6.84 -9.96
N LEU A 118 -14.27 6.20 -10.20
CA LEU A 118 -14.10 4.78 -9.93
C LEU A 118 -14.26 4.44 -8.44
N ALA A 119 -13.75 5.29 -7.54
CA ALA A 119 -13.97 5.13 -6.11
C ALA A 119 -15.45 5.26 -5.73
N ARG A 120 -16.18 6.24 -6.29
CA ARG A 120 -17.64 6.39 -6.10
C ARG A 120 -18.40 5.17 -6.59
N TRP A 121 -18.04 4.64 -7.75
CA TRP A 121 -18.60 3.40 -8.27
C TRP A 121 -18.39 2.22 -7.30
N VAL A 122 -17.19 2.05 -6.75
CA VAL A 122 -16.94 0.99 -5.75
C VAL A 122 -17.81 1.17 -4.51
N HIS A 123 -17.98 2.40 -4.02
CA HIS A 123 -18.83 2.68 -2.88
C HIS A 123 -20.31 2.40 -3.17
N GLY A 124 -20.81 2.76 -4.36
CA GLY A 124 -22.16 2.44 -4.82
C GLY A 124 -22.41 0.94 -4.81
N MET A 125 -21.52 0.17 -5.43
CA MET A 125 -21.65 -1.30 -5.47
C MET A 125 -21.67 -1.93 -4.07
N ARG A 126 -20.83 -1.43 -3.16
CA ARG A 126 -20.84 -1.90 -1.76
C ARG A 126 -22.10 -1.52 -1.00
N LYS A 127 -22.68 -0.35 -1.30
CA LYS A 127 -23.97 0.09 -0.73
C LYS A 127 -25.11 -0.85 -1.18
N ASP A 128 -25.05 -1.31 -2.43
CA ASP A 128 -26.01 -2.26 -3.00
C ASP A 128 -25.74 -3.72 -2.56
N GLY A 129 -24.78 -3.94 -1.66
CA GLY A 129 -24.41 -5.27 -1.15
C GLY A 129 -23.59 -6.12 -2.13
N ILE A 130 -23.15 -5.54 -3.25
CA ILE A 130 -22.39 -6.24 -4.30
C ILE A 130 -20.88 -6.12 -3.99
N PRO A 131 -20.18 -7.24 -3.71
CA PRO A 131 -18.75 -7.19 -3.44
C PRO A 131 -17.98 -6.91 -4.74
N VAL A 132 -17.28 -5.78 -4.80
CA VAL A 132 -16.36 -5.49 -5.90
C VAL A 132 -15.11 -6.34 -5.74
N THR A 133 -14.87 -7.26 -6.69
CA THR A 133 -13.66 -8.09 -6.72
C THR A 133 -12.47 -7.35 -7.33
N TYR A 134 -11.28 -7.93 -7.20
CA TYR A 134 -10.06 -7.40 -7.82
C TYR A 134 -10.22 -7.26 -9.35
N ASN A 135 -10.73 -8.31 -10.01
CA ASN A 135 -10.89 -8.32 -11.47
C ASN A 135 -11.89 -7.25 -11.92
N MET A 136 -13.01 -7.10 -11.22
CA MET A 136 -14.00 -6.07 -11.57
C MET A 136 -13.40 -4.66 -11.51
N LEU A 137 -12.64 -4.37 -10.45
CA LEU A 137 -11.96 -3.08 -10.33
C LEU A 137 -10.90 -2.88 -11.42
N GLN A 138 -10.19 -3.95 -11.81
CA GLN A 138 -9.22 -3.89 -12.89
C GLN A 138 -9.89 -3.59 -14.24
N ILE A 139 -10.99 -4.28 -14.55
CA ILE A 139 -11.75 -4.10 -15.79
C ILE A 139 -12.24 -2.66 -15.90
N MET A 140 -12.94 -2.17 -14.86
CA MET A 140 -13.44 -0.80 -14.86
C MET A 140 -12.31 0.23 -15.01
N ALA A 141 -11.17 0.02 -14.36
CA ALA A 141 -10.03 0.94 -14.48
C ALA A 141 -9.42 0.95 -15.89
N LEU A 142 -9.39 -0.19 -16.59
CA LEU A 142 -8.95 -0.28 -17.97
C LEU A 142 -9.95 0.38 -18.92
N GLU A 143 -11.26 0.21 -18.69
CA GLU A 143 -12.30 0.91 -19.45
C GLU A 143 -12.14 2.43 -19.31
N THR A 144 -12.01 2.94 -18.08
CA THR A 144 -11.80 4.38 -17.87
C THR A 144 -10.49 4.88 -18.49
N THR A 145 -9.48 4.03 -18.63
CA THR A 145 -8.23 4.37 -19.33
C THR A 145 -8.47 4.58 -20.82
N ILE A 146 -9.27 3.70 -21.45
CA ILE A 146 -9.69 3.83 -22.85
C ILE A 146 -10.48 5.12 -23.05
N ASP A 147 -11.41 5.45 -22.14
CA ASP A 147 -12.25 6.65 -22.22
C ASP A 147 -11.43 7.95 -22.16
N VAL A 148 -10.33 7.95 -21.40
CA VAL A 148 -9.39 9.07 -21.29
C VAL A 148 -8.44 9.16 -22.50
N GLY A 149 -8.37 8.12 -23.32
CA GLY A 149 -7.46 8.03 -24.46
C GLY A 149 -6.03 7.63 -24.09
N LEU A 150 -5.85 6.98 -22.93
CA LEU A 150 -4.56 6.41 -22.52
C LEU A 150 -4.38 5.02 -23.15
N SER A 151 -3.14 4.67 -23.51
CA SER A 151 -2.84 3.36 -24.06
C SER A 151 -2.76 2.27 -22.97
N GLU A 152 -3.09 1.02 -23.31
CA GLU A 152 -2.93 -0.15 -22.42
C GLU A 152 -1.46 -0.33 -21.96
N ASP A 153 -0.50 0.15 -22.75
CA ASP A 153 0.92 0.15 -22.37
C ASP A 153 1.24 1.16 -21.27
N GLU A 154 0.47 2.23 -21.16
CA GLU A 154 0.63 3.30 -20.17
C GLU A 154 -0.04 2.93 -18.84
N PHE A 155 -1.15 2.19 -18.88
CA PHE A 155 -1.87 1.77 -17.68
C PHE A 155 -2.42 0.33 -17.78
N LYS A 156 -1.88 -0.56 -16.93
CA LYS A 156 -2.23 -1.99 -16.90
C LYS A 156 -3.22 -2.38 -15.79
N GLY A 157 -3.61 -1.43 -14.93
CA GLY A 157 -4.45 -1.72 -13.76
C GLY A 157 -3.88 -2.80 -12.83
N GLY A 158 -2.56 -2.97 -12.78
CA GLY A 158 -1.92 -4.10 -12.09
C GLY A 158 -2.06 -4.07 -10.56
N TRP A 159 -1.63 -5.16 -9.91
CA TRP A 159 -1.82 -5.36 -8.47
C TRP A 159 -1.32 -4.21 -7.59
N HIS A 160 -0.15 -3.64 -7.92
CA HIS A 160 0.41 -2.51 -7.20
C HIS A 160 -0.47 -1.26 -7.30
N TRP A 161 -1.05 -0.98 -8.47
CA TRP A 161 -1.97 0.14 -8.65
C TRP A 161 -3.23 -0.06 -7.81
N ILE A 162 -3.85 -1.23 -7.92
CA ILE A 162 -5.07 -1.57 -7.16
C ILE A 162 -4.84 -1.45 -5.65
N GLN A 163 -3.68 -1.88 -5.14
CA GLN A 163 -3.35 -1.74 -3.72
C GLN A 163 -3.20 -0.27 -3.29
N VAL A 164 -2.60 0.56 -4.14
CA VAL A 164 -2.41 2.00 -3.88
C VAL A 164 -3.73 2.76 -4.00
N PHE A 165 -4.55 2.47 -5.02
CA PHE A 165 -5.92 2.96 -5.16
C PHE A 165 -6.74 2.70 -3.90
N LYS A 166 -6.75 1.45 -3.42
CA LYS A 166 -7.44 1.09 -2.17
C LYS A 166 -6.98 1.90 -0.98
N ARG A 167 -5.66 2.07 -0.82
CA ARG A 167 -5.08 2.82 0.29
C ARG A 167 -5.47 4.29 0.23
N ARG A 168 -5.48 4.88 -0.97
CA ARG A 168 -5.82 6.30 -1.18
C ARG A 168 -7.29 6.60 -0.89
N HIS A 169 -8.19 5.69 -1.26
CA HIS A 169 -9.64 5.84 -1.07
C HIS A 169 -10.20 5.13 0.16
N GLY A 170 -9.35 4.64 1.08
CA GLY A 170 -9.79 3.97 2.30
C GLY A 170 -10.56 2.65 2.07
N LEU A 171 -10.42 2.03 0.90
CA LEU A 171 -11.16 0.82 0.52
C LEU A 171 -10.49 -0.43 1.07
N THR A 172 -11.04 -1.03 2.13
CA THR A 172 -10.63 -2.36 2.59
C THR A 172 -11.48 -3.46 1.93
N PHE A 173 -10.87 -4.56 1.48
CA PHE A 173 -11.57 -5.74 0.94
C PHE A 173 -11.99 -6.74 2.02
N ARG A 174 -11.74 -6.41 3.30
CA ARG A 174 -12.28 -7.20 4.39
C ARG A 174 -13.81 -7.13 4.28
N ALA A 175 -14.44 -8.25 3.97
CA ALA A 175 -15.81 -8.46 4.36
C ALA A 175 -15.90 -8.18 5.87
N LYS A 176 -16.93 -7.47 6.33
CA LYS A 176 -17.26 -7.45 7.75
C LYS A 176 -17.65 -8.87 8.15
N THR A 177 -16.68 -9.66 8.56
CA THR A 177 -16.95 -10.95 9.19
C THR A 177 -17.45 -10.64 10.60
N ARG A 178 -18.78 -10.71 10.76
CA ARG A 178 -19.60 -10.62 11.99
C ARG A 178 -20.43 -9.34 12.09
N ILE A 179 -21.73 -9.55 12.28
CA ILE A 179 -22.84 -8.59 12.46
C ILE A 179 -22.54 -7.47 13.49
N GLY A 180 -21.62 -7.69 14.44
CA GLY A 180 -21.26 -6.69 15.46
C GLY A 180 -20.36 -5.53 15.00
N GLN A 181 -20.31 -5.21 13.70
CA GLN A 181 -19.53 -4.09 13.15
C GLN A 181 -20.38 -3.08 12.35
N ASP A 182 -21.70 -3.23 12.36
CA ASP A 182 -22.59 -2.18 11.85
C ASP A 182 -22.47 -0.93 12.74
N SER A 183 -22.57 0.25 12.13
CA SER A 183 -22.40 1.47 12.89
C SER A 183 -23.54 1.53 13.92
N ASN A 184 -23.27 1.98 15.14
CA ASN A 184 -24.28 2.05 16.20
C ASN A 184 -25.54 2.83 15.75
N GLN A 185 -25.38 3.73 14.77
CA GLN A 185 -26.48 4.50 14.18
C GLN A 185 -27.42 3.62 13.35
N ASP A 186 -26.89 2.75 12.49
CA ASP A 186 -27.68 1.80 11.70
C ASP A 186 -28.42 0.79 12.60
N GLY A 187 -27.81 0.44 13.74
CA GLY A 187 -28.42 -0.39 14.78
C GLY A 187 -29.58 0.29 15.51
N ALA A 188 -29.50 1.61 15.74
CA ALA A 188 -30.56 2.36 16.40
C ALA A 188 -31.79 2.52 15.50
N ASP A 189 -31.58 2.80 14.21
CA ASP A 189 -32.66 2.98 13.24
C ASP A 189 -33.39 1.66 12.96
N THR A 190 -32.65 0.54 12.88
CA THR A 190 -33.24 -0.79 12.75
C THR A 190 -33.99 -1.25 14.00
N LEU A 191 -33.50 -0.90 15.20
CA LEU A 191 -34.21 -1.16 16.46
C LEU A 191 -35.51 -0.36 16.55
N SER A 192 -35.47 0.92 16.15
CA SER A 192 -36.66 1.79 16.14
C SER A 192 -37.73 1.23 15.21
N ALA A 193 -37.38 0.92 13.95
CA ALA A 193 -38.32 0.33 12.99
C ALA A 193 -38.89 -1.02 13.45
N PHE A 194 -38.07 -1.84 14.12
CA PHE A 194 -38.55 -3.10 14.69
C PHE A 194 -39.51 -2.86 15.87
N SER A 195 -39.19 -1.93 16.77
CA SER A 195 -40.02 -1.59 17.92
C SER A 195 -41.39 -1.06 17.52
N GLU A 196 -41.45 -0.18 16.51
CA GLU A 196 -42.71 0.32 15.95
C GLU A 196 -43.54 -0.82 15.35
N ARG A 197 -42.90 -1.73 14.62
CA ARG A 197 -43.59 -2.88 14.01
C ARG A 197 -44.15 -3.84 15.05
N VAL A 198 -43.41 -4.10 16.13
CA VAL A 198 -43.89 -4.92 17.25
C VAL A 198 -45.06 -4.24 17.95
N LEU A 199 -44.99 -2.93 18.19
CA LEU A 199 -46.03 -2.17 18.88
C LEU A 199 -47.33 -2.11 18.05
N LEU A 200 -47.23 -1.86 16.75
CA LEU A 200 -48.37 -1.93 15.82
C LEU A 200 -48.99 -3.33 15.76
N THR A 201 -48.16 -4.37 15.76
CA THR A 201 -48.65 -5.75 15.76
C THR A 201 -49.30 -6.13 17.10
N ALA A 202 -48.77 -5.64 18.23
CA ALA A 202 -49.35 -5.89 19.55
C ALA A 202 -50.71 -5.20 19.72
N ILE A 203 -50.85 -3.96 19.25
CA ILE A 203 -52.13 -3.23 19.22
C ILE A 203 -53.14 -3.96 18.33
N ALA A 204 -52.73 -4.43 17.15
CA ALA A 204 -53.62 -5.14 16.24
C ALA A 204 -54.12 -6.50 16.78
N ASN A 205 -53.45 -7.06 17.79
CA ASN A 205 -53.77 -8.36 18.38
C ASN A 205 -54.23 -8.27 19.86
N ASP A 206 -54.60 -7.08 20.36
CA ASP A 206 -55.04 -6.84 21.75
C ASP A 206 -54.08 -7.39 22.82
N VAL A 207 -52.78 -7.39 22.54
CA VAL A 207 -51.76 -7.83 23.50
C VAL A 207 -51.41 -6.64 24.41
N GLN A 208 -51.75 -6.74 25.69
CA GLN A 208 -51.35 -5.78 26.74
C GLN A 208 -49.82 -5.73 26.86
N THR A 209 -49.19 -4.72 26.25
CA THR A 209 -47.78 -4.41 26.49
C THR A 209 -47.65 -3.45 27.67
N LYS A 210 -47.03 -3.93 28.76
CA LYS A 210 -46.80 -3.12 29.96
C LYS A 210 -45.66 -2.11 29.67
N PRO A 211 -45.80 -0.82 30.03
CA PRO A 211 -44.75 0.18 29.82
C PRO A 211 -43.56 -0.08 30.77
N PRO A 212 -42.36 0.46 30.45
CA PRO A 212 -41.10 0.14 31.12
C PRO A 212 -41.08 0.41 32.62
#